data_AF-A0A834BDA4-F1
#
_entry.id   AF-A0A834BDA4-F1
#
_cell.length_a   1.000
_cell.length_b   1.000
_cell.length_c   1.000
_cell.angle_alpha   90.00
_cell.angle_beta   90.00
_cell.angle_gamma   90.00
#
_symmetry.space_group_name_H-M   'P 1'
#
loop_
_entity.id
_entity.type
_entity.pdbx_description
1 polymer ?
#
loop_
_entity_poly.entity_id
_entity_poly.type
_entity_poly.pdbx_seq_one_letter_code
_entity_poly.pdbx_strand_id
1 'polypeptide(L)'
;MDLWNHVRPQASEKELMIVGRVFVLLLVLVSILWIPVIQASQGGQLFIYIQSISSYLQPPVAVVFIMGCFWKRSNEKGAFWGLILGLILGLIRLILDFIYAQPQCDQPDERPAVVKDIHYLYFSMILSAVTLITMSAMSWCTEPPSKEMVSRLTWFTRHDPVVHKEQVPQASPLPPTLSQNGPAEASSTNIQLDTVQENMSKTHSCDVTRKQSRVVRAILWLCGLEGKDQAELVSREDPVIVSLEENPAVKALLNINLILCISCAIFLWGYFA
;
A
#
# COMPACT_ATOMS: atom_id res chain seq x y z
N MET A 1 -6.01 3.40 -2.42
CA MET A 1 -6.58 3.01 -3.73
C MET A 1 -6.55 1.50 -3.87
N ASP A 2 -5.36 0.90 -3.85
CA ASP A 2 -4.96 -0.45 -3.41
C ASP A 2 -6.10 -1.46 -3.14
N LEU A 3 -6.85 -1.29 -2.03
CA LEU A 3 -7.96 -2.19 -1.67
C LEU A 3 -9.07 -2.27 -2.73
N TRP A 4 -9.41 -1.14 -3.38
CA TRP A 4 -10.43 -1.11 -4.43
C TRP A 4 -9.98 -1.83 -5.70
N ASN A 5 -8.72 -1.68 -6.10
CA ASN A 5 -8.17 -2.39 -7.26
C ASN A 5 -8.14 -3.92 -7.03
N HIS A 6 -7.94 -4.35 -5.78
CA HIS A 6 -8.00 -5.77 -5.41
C HIS A 6 -9.43 -6.33 -5.40
N VAL A 7 -10.43 -5.51 -5.04
CA VAL A 7 -11.86 -5.89 -5.05
C VAL A 7 -12.48 -5.81 -6.46
N ARG A 8 -12.02 -4.87 -7.31
CA ARG A 8 -12.49 -4.70 -8.69
C ARG A 8 -11.32 -4.49 -9.67
N PRO A 9 -10.70 -5.58 -10.18
CA PRO A 9 -9.55 -5.49 -11.10
C PRO A 9 -9.81 -4.82 -12.45
N GLN A 10 -11.07 -4.56 -12.81
CA GLN A 10 -11.48 -3.80 -14.00
C GLN A 10 -12.27 -2.53 -13.65
N ALA A 11 -11.90 -1.86 -12.55
CA ALA A 11 -12.37 -0.51 -12.25
C ALA A 11 -11.86 0.49 -13.30
N SER A 12 -12.71 1.42 -13.73
CA SER A 12 -12.26 2.52 -14.60
C SER A 12 -11.51 3.57 -13.77
N GLU A 13 -10.52 4.26 -14.35
CA GLU A 13 -9.82 5.37 -13.67
C GLU A 13 -10.82 6.41 -13.12
N LYS A 14 -11.89 6.70 -13.88
CA LYS A 14 -12.96 7.63 -13.48
C LYS A 14 -13.68 7.16 -12.21
N GLU A 15 -13.95 5.86 -12.14
CA GLU A 15 -14.59 5.19 -11.01
C GLU A 15 -13.67 5.21 -9.79
N LEU A 16 -12.39 4.85 -9.97
CA LEU A 16 -11.38 4.86 -8.92
C LEU A 16 -11.20 6.26 -8.30
N MET A 17 -11.15 7.31 -9.12
CA MET A 17 -11.05 8.70 -8.65
C MET A 17 -12.30 9.17 -7.92
N ILE A 18 -13.50 8.76 -8.36
CA ILE A 18 -14.76 9.08 -7.67
C ILE A 18 -14.86 8.34 -6.33
N VAL A 19 -14.59 7.03 -6.32
CA VAL A 19 -14.61 6.20 -5.10
C VAL A 19 -13.59 6.70 -4.09
N GLY A 20 -12.37 7.06 -4.51
CA GLY A 20 -11.37 7.66 -3.63
C GLY A 20 -11.84 8.95 -2.96
N ARG A 21 -12.57 9.82 -3.68
CA ARG A 21 -13.11 11.07 -3.12
C ARG A 21 -14.29 10.82 -2.17
N VAL A 22 -15.19 9.89 -2.50
CA VAL A 22 -16.28 9.46 -1.60
C VAL A 22 -15.72 8.83 -0.32
N PHE A 23 -14.67 8.01 -0.42
CA PHE A 23 -13.99 7.41 0.72
C PHE A 23 -13.33 8.47 1.62
N VAL A 24 -12.67 9.48 1.05
CA VAL A 24 -12.13 10.61 1.83
C VAL A 24 -13.25 11.38 2.57
N LEU A 25 -14.38 11.66 1.92
CA LEU A 25 -15.52 12.31 2.59
C LEU A 25 -16.09 11.46 3.74
N LEU A 26 -16.17 10.14 3.55
CA LEU A 26 -16.59 9.20 4.59
C LEU A 26 -15.61 9.20 5.77
N LEU A 27 -14.29 9.15 5.52
CA LEU A 27 -13.28 9.23 6.58
C LEU A 27 -13.35 10.56 7.35
N VAL A 28 -13.61 11.69 6.67
CA VAL A 28 -13.81 12.99 7.33
C VAL A 28 -15.03 12.97 8.26
N LEU A 29 -16.16 12.41 7.82
CA LEU A 29 -17.36 12.28 8.66
C LEU A 29 -17.11 11.37 9.88
N VAL A 30 -16.44 10.23 9.70
CA VAL A 30 -16.06 9.33 10.80
C VAL A 30 -15.11 10.04 11.78
N SER A 31 -14.15 10.82 11.27
CA SER A 31 -13.21 11.58 12.10
C SER A 31 -13.91 12.65 12.95
N ILE A 32 -14.92 13.33 12.40
CA ILE A 32 -15.75 14.30 13.15
C ILE A 32 -16.57 13.58 14.23
N LEU A 33 -17.18 12.44 13.92
CA LEU A 33 -17.93 11.62 14.88
C LEU A 33 -17.05 11.04 16.01
N TRP A 34 -15.74 10.94 15.79
CA TRP A 34 -14.79 10.43 16.78
C TRP A 34 -14.37 11.48 17.84
N ILE A 35 -14.52 12.78 17.56
CA ILE A 35 -14.14 13.87 18.48
C ILE A 35 -14.67 13.70 19.92
N PRO A 36 -15.98 13.44 20.17
CA PRO A 36 -16.49 13.25 21.54
C PRO A 36 -15.89 12.01 22.23
N VAL A 37 -15.51 10.98 21.47
CA VAL A 37 -14.86 9.76 22.00
C VAL A 37 -13.45 10.07 22.52
N ILE A 38 -12.70 10.93 21.81
CA ILE A 38 -11.41 11.42 22.28
C ILE A 38 -11.58 12.22 23.59
N GLN A 39 -12.54 13.14 23.63
CA GLN A 39 -12.79 13.99 24.81
C GLN A 39 -13.15 13.18 26.07
N ALA A 40 -13.91 12.09 25.92
CA ALA A 40 -14.31 11.24 27.04
C ALA A 40 -13.18 10.34 27.60
N SER A 41 -12.14 10.04 26.81
CA SER A 41 -11.23 8.91 27.12
C SER A 41 -9.92 9.26 27.84
N GLN A 42 -9.38 10.48 27.71
CA GLN A 42 -8.04 10.84 28.21
C GLN A 42 -7.97 12.25 28.84
N GLY A 43 -9.02 12.68 29.54
CA GLY A 43 -8.98 13.89 30.39
C GLY A 43 -8.58 15.20 29.68
N GLY A 44 -8.75 15.28 28.36
CA GLY A 44 -8.34 16.42 27.52
C GLY A 44 -6.91 16.38 26.97
N GLN A 45 -6.05 15.42 27.35
CA GLN A 45 -4.66 15.34 26.86
C GLN A 45 -4.55 14.67 25.48
N LEU A 46 -5.00 15.38 24.44
CA LEU A 46 -5.03 14.94 23.04
C LEU A 46 -3.68 14.35 22.54
N PHE A 47 -2.56 14.95 22.93
CA PHE A 47 -1.22 14.49 22.52
C PHE A 47 -0.92 13.08 23.04
N ILE A 48 -1.19 12.81 24.32
CA ILE A 48 -0.96 11.51 24.95
C ILE A 48 -1.88 10.43 24.34
N TYR A 49 -3.14 10.78 24.04
CA TYR A 49 -4.07 9.89 23.34
C TYR A 49 -3.57 9.47 21.94
N ILE A 50 -3.09 10.42 21.13
CA ILE A 50 -2.56 10.13 19.79
C ILE A 50 -1.26 9.32 19.91
N GLN A 51 -0.39 9.67 20.85
CA GLN A 51 0.88 8.97 21.06
C GLN A 51 0.69 7.53 21.57
N SER A 52 -0.26 7.26 22.46
CA SER A 52 -0.51 5.91 22.99
C SER A 52 -1.08 4.98 21.91
N ILE A 53 -2.09 5.42 21.15
CA ILE A 53 -2.62 4.65 20.01
C ILE A 53 -1.54 4.37 18.97
N SER A 54 -0.72 5.38 18.62
CA SER A 54 0.41 5.18 17.71
C SER A 54 1.40 4.16 18.26
N SER A 55 1.68 4.20 19.57
CA SER A 55 2.55 3.27 20.30
C SER A 55 2.00 1.84 20.39
N TYR A 56 0.75 1.58 20.00
CA TYR A 56 0.15 0.24 19.96
C TYR A 56 0.10 -0.35 18.54
N LEU A 57 0.16 0.48 17.49
CA LEU A 57 -0.02 0.04 16.09
C LEU A 57 1.26 0.18 15.25
N GLN A 58 2.05 1.22 15.48
CA GLN A 58 3.27 1.50 14.72
C GLN A 58 4.45 0.53 15.01
N PRO A 59 4.70 0.06 16.25
CA PRO A 59 5.92 -0.70 16.54
C PRO A 59 6.04 -2.04 15.79
N PRO A 60 4.96 -2.87 15.65
CA PRO A 60 5.04 -4.09 14.86
C PRO A 60 5.40 -3.82 13.38
N VAL A 61 4.84 -2.77 12.79
CA VAL A 61 5.15 -2.34 11.41
C VAL A 61 6.62 -1.91 11.29
N ALA A 62 7.11 -1.12 12.24
CA ALA A 62 8.50 -0.65 12.27
C ALA A 62 9.50 -1.81 12.40
N VAL A 63 9.22 -2.79 13.27
CA VAL A 63 10.05 -3.99 13.43
C VAL A 63 10.12 -4.80 12.14
N VAL A 64 8.98 -5.04 11.48
CA VAL A 64 8.92 -5.79 10.21
C VAL A 64 9.68 -5.04 9.09
N PHE A 65 9.54 -3.71 9.01
CA PHE A 65 10.25 -2.89 8.05
C PHE A 65 11.78 -2.91 8.26
N ILE A 66 12.24 -2.66 9.50
CA ILE A 66 13.66 -2.69 9.87
C ILE A 66 14.26 -4.07 9.59
N MET A 67 13.56 -5.14 9.95
CA MET A 67 14.01 -6.50 9.69
C MET A 67 14.06 -6.81 8.18
N GLY A 68 13.08 -6.34 7.40
CA GLY A 68 13.10 -6.42 5.93
C GLY A 68 14.30 -5.71 5.30
N CYS A 69 14.60 -4.48 5.73
CA CYS A 69 15.71 -3.71 5.18
C CYS A 69 17.09 -4.26 5.57
N PHE A 70 17.26 -4.74 6.81
CA PHE A 70 18.59 -5.09 7.36
C PHE A 70 18.87 -6.59 7.48
N TRP A 71 17.92 -7.50 7.27
CA TRP A 71 18.14 -8.94 7.45
C TRP A 71 17.79 -9.79 6.22
N LYS A 72 18.82 -10.32 5.53
CA LYS A 72 18.67 -11.17 4.33
C LYS A 72 17.85 -12.45 4.52
N ARG A 73 17.57 -12.87 5.77
CA ARG A 73 16.74 -14.06 6.09
C ARG A 73 15.29 -13.68 6.48
N SER A 74 14.95 -12.40 6.56
CA SER A 74 13.56 -11.96 6.67
C SER A 74 12.72 -12.57 5.55
N ASN A 75 11.62 -13.25 5.87
CA ASN A 75 10.74 -13.87 4.88
C ASN A 75 9.27 -13.47 5.08
N GLU A 76 8.48 -13.60 4.01
CA GLU A 76 7.08 -13.16 3.95
C GLU A 76 6.23 -13.78 5.06
N LYS A 77 6.42 -15.08 5.34
CA LYS A 77 5.69 -15.80 6.39
C LYS A 77 6.03 -15.22 7.77
N GLY A 78 7.31 -15.01 8.08
CA GLY A 78 7.76 -14.42 9.35
C GLY A 78 7.32 -12.97 9.54
N ALA A 79 7.35 -12.17 8.48
CA ALA A 79 6.79 -10.82 8.47
C ALA A 79 5.28 -10.84 8.76
N PHE A 80 4.52 -11.70 8.10
CA PHE A 80 3.08 -11.85 8.26
C PHE A 80 2.68 -12.26 9.68
N TRP A 81 3.27 -13.34 10.22
CA TRP A 81 2.94 -13.82 11.57
C TRP A 81 3.45 -12.90 12.69
N GLY A 82 4.62 -12.27 12.51
CA GLY A 82 5.09 -11.22 13.42
C GLY A 82 4.14 -10.03 13.45
N LEU A 83 3.76 -9.51 12.28
CA LEU A 83 2.84 -8.38 12.15
C LEU A 83 1.46 -8.69 12.74
N ILE A 84 0.90 -9.87 12.44
CA ILE A 84 -0.42 -10.28 12.97
C ILE A 84 -0.38 -10.39 14.50
N LEU A 85 0.61 -11.07 15.08
CA LEU A 85 0.68 -11.21 16.54
C LEU A 85 0.89 -9.84 17.22
N GLY A 86 1.78 -9.01 16.67
CA GLY A 86 2.02 -7.65 17.16
C GLY A 86 0.78 -6.77 17.08
N LEU A 87 0.06 -6.76 15.96
CA LEU A 87 -1.18 -5.99 15.82
C LEU A 87 -2.31 -6.52 16.70
N ILE A 88 -2.45 -7.84 16.88
CA ILE A 88 -3.45 -8.42 17.80
C ILE A 88 -3.16 -7.98 19.25
N LEU A 89 -1.91 -8.08 19.71
CA LEU A 89 -1.53 -7.64 21.06
C LEU A 89 -1.70 -6.12 21.25
N GLY A 90 -1.37 -5.32 20.23
CA GLY A 90 -1.62 -3.88 20.21
C GLY A 90 -3.10 -3.52 20.28
N LEU A 91 -3.95 -4.20 19.50
CA LEU A 91 -5.40 -4.02 19.51
C LEU A 91 -6.03 -4.47 20.84
N ILE A 92 -5.56 -5.56 21.45
CA ILE A 92 -6.00 -5.97 22.79
C ILE A 92 -5.69 -4.88 23.81
N ARG A 93 -4.49 -4.28 23.78
CA ARG A 93 -4.14 -3.16 24.68
C ARG A 93 -4.98 -1.91 24.42
N LEU A 94 -5.22 -1.56 23.16
CA LEU A 94 -6.06 -0.43 22.77
C LEU A 94 -7.51 -0.60 23.27
N ILE A 95 -8.08 -1.81 23.12
CA ILE A 95 -9.42 -2.14 23.61
C ILE A 95 -9.47 -2.12 25.14
N LEU A 96 -8.43 -2.63 25.82
CA LEU A 96 -8.34 -2.58 27.28
C LEU A 96 -8.26 -1.13 27.80
N ASP A 97 -7.44 -0.27 27.20
CA ASP A 97 -7.36 1.16 27.56
C ASP A 97 -8.68 1.90 27.30
N PHE A 98 -9.50 1.43 26.35
CA PHE A 98 -10.80 2.00 26.04
C PHE A 98 -11.91 1.55 27.01
N ILE A 99 -11.90 0.29 27.44
CA ILE A 99 -12.83 -0.27 28.44
C ILE A 99 -12.47 0.24 29.84
N TYR A 100 -11.19 0.21 30.18
CA TYR A 100 -10.64 0.61 31.48
C TYR A 100 -10.10 2.04 31.41
N ALA A 101 -10.97 2.96 31.02
CA ALA A 101 -10.70 4.40 31.02
C ALA A 101 -10.22 4.87 32.41
N GLN A 102 -9.33 5.86 32.44
CA GLN A 102 -8.75 6.32 33.70
C GLN A 102 -9.84 6.99 34.57
N PRO A 103 -10.03 6.54 35.83
CA PRO A 103 -10.95 7.21 36.74
C PRO A 103 -10.49 8.65 37.02
N GLN A 104 -11.45 9.49 37.40
CA GLN A 104 -11.15 10.83 37.90
C GLN A 104 -10.35 10.74 39.20
N CYS A 105 -9.54 11.76 39.49
CA CYS A 105 -8.96 11.92 40.82
C CYS A 105 -10.07 11.82 41.88
N ASP A 106 -9.76 11.17 43.00
CA ASP A 106 -10.68 10.83 44.11
C ASP A 106 -11.64 9.64 43.88
N GLN A 107 -11.49 8.84 42.82
CA GLN A 107 -12.16 7.53 42.69
C GLN A 107 -11.20 6.33 42.78
N PRO A 108 -11.64 5.17 43.32
CA PRO A 108 -10.81 3.96 43.42
C PRO A 108 -10.49 3.38 42.04
N ASP A 109 -9.23 3.04 41.82
CA ASP A 109 -8.73 2.54 40.53
C ASP A 109 -8.78 1.01 40.44
N GLU A 110 -9.93 0.50 39.99
CA GLU A 110 -10.23 -0.92 39.74
C GLU A 110 -9.63 -1.49 38.44
N ARG A 111 -8.84 -0.71 37.69
CA ARG A 111 -8.28 -1.17 36.40
C ARG A 111 -7.30 -2.33 36.61
N PRO A 112 -7.25 -3.34 35.71
CA PRO A 112 -6.30 -4.45 35.83
C PRO A 112 -4.85 -3.98 35.91
N ALA A 113 -4.02 -4.64 36.73
CA ALA A 113 -2.59 -4.32 36.91
C ALA A 113 -1.82 -4.15 35.58
N VAL A 114 -2.11 -5.00 34.59
CA VAL A 114 -1.51 -4.95 33.24
C VAL A 114 -1.81 -3.62 32.51
N VAL A 115 -2.98 -3.03 32.76
CA VAL A 115 -3.40 -1.72 32.19
C VAL A 115 -2.81 -0.58 33.02
N LYS A 116 -2.91 -0.69 34.34
CA LYS A 116 -2.58 0.34 35.34
C LYS A 116 -1.08 0.58 35.51
N ASP A 117 -0.30 -0.49 35.66
CA ASP A 117 1.10 -0.42 36.09
C ASP A 117 2.08 -0.36 34.90
N ILE A 118 1.62 -0.74 33.69
CA ILE A 118 2.43 -0.71 32.47
C ILE A 118 2.06 0.52 31.63
N HIS A 119 2.89 1.55 31.71
CA HIS A 119 2.78 2.75 30.86
C HIS A 119 2.97 2.41 29.36
N TYR A 120 2.30 3.14 28.46
CA TYR A 120 2.20 2.79 27.04
C TYR A 120 3.55 2.71 26.30
N LEU A 121 4.56 3.48 26.71
CA LEU A 121 5.93 3.36 26.15
C LEU A 121 6.59 2.02 26.52
N TYR A 122 6.44 1.53 27.75
CA TYR A 122 6.97 0.22 28.14
C TYR A 122 6.24 -0.90 27.40
N PHE A 123 4.92 -0.78 27.25
CA PHE A 123 4.14 -1.72 26.43
C PHE A 123 4.63 -1.72 24.96
N SER A 124 4.89 -0.55 24.36
CA SER A 124 5.43 -0.42 23.00
C SER A 124 6.79 -1.12 22.82
N MET A 125 7.69 -1.01 23.80
CA MET A 125 8.98 -1.74 23.77
C MET A 125 8.78 -3.26 23.89
N ILE A 126 7.89 -3.72 24.78
CA ILE A 126 7.54 -5.15 24.91
C ILE A 126 6.91 -5.67 23.61
N LEU A 127 5.99 -4.91 23.01
CA LEU A 127 5.31 -5.24 21.75
C LEU A 127 6.30 -5.35 20.58
N SER A 128 7.28 -4.44 20.54
CA SER A 128 8.40 -4.49 19.59
C SER A 128 9.22 -5.75 19.77
N ALA A 129 9.60 -6.08 21.01
CA ALA A 129 10.40 -7.26 21.33
C ALA A 129 9.65 -8.57 21.00
N VAL A 130 8.36 -8.67 21.33
CA VAL A 130 7.53 -9.84 20.97
C VAL A 130 7.42 -9.99 19.46
N THR A 131 7.13 -8.91 18.73
CA THR A 131 7.10 -8.93 17.25
C THR A 131 8.43 -9.40 16.67
N LEU A 132 9.54 -8.86 17.19
CA LEU A 132 10.91 -9.17 16.76
C LEU A 132 11.26 -10.64 16.99
N ILE A 133 10.94 -11.18 18.16
CA ILE A 133 11.16 -12.59 18.52
C ILE A 133 10.32 -13.51 17.63
N THR A 134 9.02 -13.24 17.49
CA THR A 134 8.10 -14.05 16.66
C THR A 134 8.52 -14.06 15.20
N MET A 135 8.82 -12.89 14.63
CA MET A 135 9.30 -12.77 13.26
C MET A 135 10.62 -13.51 13.04
N SER A 136 11.58 -13.37 13.97
CA SER A 136 12.89 -14.04 13.86
C SER A 136 12.77 -15.56 14.00
N ALA A 137 12.03 -16.03 15.01
CA ALA A 137 11.77 -17.46 15.24
C ALA A 137 11.10 -18.11 14.03
N MET A 138 10.05 -17.48 13.49
CA MET A 138 9.37 -18.04 12.32
C MET A 138 10.23 -17.96 11.04
N SER A 139 11.07 -16.93 10.89
CA SER A 139 12.06 -16.83 9.79
C SER A 139 13.21 -17.84 9.91
N TRP A 140 13.44 -18.40 11.11
CA TRP A 140 14.35 -19.53 11.31
C TRP A 140 13.67 -20.89 11.06
N CYS A 141 12.44 -21.09 11.54
CA CYS A 141 11.67 -22.33 11.36
C CYS A 141 11.09 -22.52 9.95
N THR A 142 11.07 -21.46 9.13
CA THR A 142 10.61 -21.47 7.74
C THR A 142 11.80 -21.54 6.78
N GLU A 143 11.52 -22.01 5.56
CA GLU A 143 12.39 -21.92 4.39
C GLU A 143 12.99 -20.50 4.21
N PRO A 144 14.28 -20.39 3.84
CA PRO A 144 14.88 -19.10 3.54
C PRO A 144 14.31 -18.52 2.23
N PRO A 145 14.23 -17.19 2.09
CA PRO A 145 13.79 -16.55 0.85
C PRO A 145 14.79 -16.83 -0.29
N SER A 146 14.32 -16.86 -1.53
CA SER A 146 15.18 -17.08 -2.70
C SER A 146 16.12 -15.89 -2.94
N LYS A 147 17.31 -16.13 -3.49
CA LYS A 147 18.30 -15.06 -3.76
C LYS A 147 17.75 -13.99 -4.71
N GLU A 148 16.89 -14.36 -5.65
CA GLU A 148 16.20 -13.46 -6.57
C GLU A 148 15.32 -12.44 -5.82
N MET A 149 14.53 -12.91 -4.84
CA MET A 149 13.59 -12.07 -4.08
C MET A 149 14.29 -11.13 -3.09
N VAL A 150 15.55 -11.42 -2.73
CA VAL A 150 16.33 -10.63 -1.77
C VAL A 150 17.37 -9.74 -2.47
N SER A 151 17.75 -10.03 -3.72
CA SER A 151 18.69 -9.21 -4.49
C SER A 151 18.20 -7.77 -4.57
N ARG A 152 19.11 -6.82 -4.30
CA ARG A 152 18.87 -5.36 -4.29
C ARG A 152 17.83 -4.80 -3.30
N LEU A 153 16.98 -5.62 -2.67
CA LEU A 153 15.94 -5.18 -1.73
C LEU A 153 16.44 -4.88 -0.30
N THR A 154 17.58 -5.43 0.12
CA THR A 154 18.13 -5.22 1.47
C THR A 154 19.37 -4.33 1.44
N TRP A 155 19.66 -3.66 2.55
CA TRP A 155 20.87 -2.85 2.72
C TRP A 155 22.16 -3.59 2.35
N PHE A 156 22.20 -4.90 2.62
CA PHE A 156 23.33 -5.78 2.35
C PHE A 156 23.28 -6.48 0.98
N THR A 157 22.21 -6.33 0.19
CA THR A 157 22.09 -6.82 -1.21
C THR A 157 21.98 -5.70 -2.25
N ARG A 158 21.97 -4.42 -1.83
CA ARG A 158 21.78 -3.25 -2.73
C ARG A 158 22.68 -3.23 -3.98
N HIS A 159 23.91 -3.73 -3.86
CA HIS A 159 24.93 -3.80 -4.92
C HIS A 159 25.01 -5.17 -5.60
N ASP A 160 24.14 -6.12 -5.26
CA ASP A 160 24.05 -7.42 -5.93
C ASP A 160 23.55 -7.21 -7.38
N PRO A 161 24.00 -8.02 -8.35
CA PRO A 161 23.56 -7.89 -9.74
C PRO A 161 22.04 -8.14 -9.87
N VAL A 162 21.42 -7.47 -10.85
CA VAL A 162 20.01 -7.69 -11.19
C VAL A 162 19.88 -9.10 -11.77
N VAL A 163 19.40 -10.04 -10.94
CA VAL A 163 18.99 -11.36 -11.42
C VAL A 163 17.62 -11.18 -12.07
N HIS A 164 17.62 -11.01 -13.40
CA HIS A 164 16.39 -11.07 -14.16
C HIS A 164 15.79 -12.47 -14.00
N LYS A 165 14.54 -12.53 -13.57
CA LYS A 165 13.80 -13.78 -13.48
C LYS A 165 13.55 -14.28 -14.90
N GLU A 166 14.31 -15.29 -15.33
CA GLU A 166 14.18 -15.83 -16.67
C GLU A 166 12.77 -16.41 -16.82
N GLN A 167 11.97 -15.76 -17.68
CA GLN A 167 10.58 -16.15 -17.88
C GLN A 167 10.58 -17.56 -18.49
N VAL A 168 10.06 -18.53 -17.74
CA VAL A 168 9.95 -19.93 -18.18
C VAL A 168 9.42 -19.94 -19.61
N PRO A 169 10.21 -20.44 -20.60
CA PRO A 169 9.86 -20.28 -21.99
C PRO A 169 8.45 -20.79 -22.29
N GLN A 170 7.58 -19.85 -22.67
CA GLN A 170 6.22 -20.18 -23.12
C GLN A 170 6.36 -21.13 -24.31
N ALA A 171 5.79 -22.33 -24.17
CA ALA A 171 6.25 -23.52 -24.88
C ALA A 171 6.43 -23.31 -26.39
N SER A 172 7.61 -23.65 -26.90
CA SER A 172 7.98 -23.52 -28.31
C SER A 172 6.93 -24.15 -29.22
N PRO A 173 6.49 -23.47 -30.30
CA PRO A 173 5.68 -24.10 -31.33
C PRO A 173 6.42 -25.32 -31.91
N LEU A 174 5.76 -26.48 -31.95
CA LEU A 174 6.35 -27.67 -32.59
C LEU A 174 6.53 -27.43 -34.10
N PRO A 175 7.60 -27.98 -34.71
CA PRO A 175 7.82 -27.86 -36.15
C PRO A 175 6.77 -28.63 -36.96
N PRO A 176 6.42 -28.16 -38.17
CA PRO A 176 5.44 -28.83 -39.02
C PRO A 176 5.99 -30.16 -39.58
N THR A 177 5.23 -31.24 -39.41
CA THR A 177 5.48 -32.53 -40.09
C THR A 177 4.88 -32.53 -41.49
N LEU A 178 5.51 -33.27 -42.41
CA LEU A 178 5.26 -33.22 -43.87
C LEU A 178 4.71 -34.56 -44.39
N SER A 179 3.90 -34.50 -45.47
CA SER A 179 3.32 -35.64 -46.22
C SER A 179 2.21 -36.43 -45.47
N GLN A 180 1.11 -36.88 -46.08
CA GLN A 180 0.58 -36.86 -47.47
C GLN A 180 -0.98 -36.88 -47.38
N ASN A 181 -1.83 -36.80 -48.42
CA ASN A 181 -1.69 -36.94 -49.88
C ASN A 181 -2.79 -36.12 -50.64
N GLY A 182 -2.93 -36.30 -51.97
CA GLY A 182 -4.09 -35.82 -52.77
C GLY A 182 -4.72 -36.94 -53.62
N PRO A 183 -5.45 -36.67 -54.73
CA PRO A 183 -5.92 -35.37 -55.26
C PRO A 183 -7.41 -35.32 -55.71
N ALA A 184 -7.98 -34.11 -55.88
CA ALA A 184 -9.13 -33.74 -56.77
C ALA A 184 -9.44 -32.24 -56.55
N GLU A 185 -9.25 -31.35 -57.53
CA GLU A 185 -10.20 -30.89 -58.57
C GLU A 185 -11.11 -29.70 -58.20
N ALA A 186 -10.87 -28.60 -58.92
CA ALA A 186 -11.81 -27.61 -59.46
C ALA A 186 -12.81 -26.80 -58.58
N SER A 187 -12.90 -25.53 -59.01
CA SER A 187 -14.10 -24.68 -59.02
C SER A 187 -14.36 -23.74 -57.84
N SER A 188 -15.13 -22.70 -58.15
CA SER A 188 -15.18 -21.41 -57.47
C SER A 188 -16.55 -21.10 -56.87
N THR A 189 -16.63 -19.91 -56.27
CA THR A 189 -17.82 -19.03 -56.16
C THR A 189 -18.62 -19.05 -54.85
N ASN A 190 -19.11 -17.85 -54.54
CA ASN A 190 -19.87 -17.35 -53.39
C ASN A 190 -21.24 -18.01 -53.10
N ILE A 191 -21.97 -17.35 -52.17
CA ILE A 191 -23.40 -17.47 -51.78
C ILE A 191 -23.57 -18.44 -50.58
N GLN A 192 -23.85 -18.03 -49.32
CA GLN A 192 -24.77 -17.03 -48.70
C GLN A 192 -26.11 -17.68 -48.23
N LEU A 193 -26.80 -17.03 -47.27
CA LEU A 193 -28.20 -17.27 -46.80
C LEU A 193 -28.37 -18.46 -45.81
N ASP A 194 -29.30 -18.48 -44.84
CA ASP A 194 -30.27 -17.49 -44.32
C ASP A 194 -30.74 -17.90 -42.89
N THR A 195 -31.41 -17.11 -42.04
CA THR A 195 -31.76 -15.66 -42.03
C THR A 195 -31.10 -15.01 -40.79
N VAL A 196 -31.64 -14.20 -39.86
CA VAL A 196 -32.95 -13.56 -39.55
C VAL A 196 -32.69 -12.09 -39.22
N GLN A 197 -33.53 -11.17 -39.70
CA GLN A 197 -33.47 -9.73 -39.39
C GLN A 197 -34.88 -9.14 -39.27
N GLU A 198 -35.11 -8.34 -38.23
CA GLU A 198 -36.05 -7.21 -38.24
C GLU A 198 -35.30 -5.98 -37.67
N ASN A 199 -34.99 -5.00 -38.52
CA ASN A 199 -35.78 -3.77 -38.72
C ASN A 199 -35.69 -2.83 -37.49
N MET A 200 -34.69 -1.95 -37.36
CA MET A 200 -34.28 -0.82 -38.22
C MET A 200 -35.32 0.31 -38.33
N SER A 201 -35.06 1.41 -37.61
CA SER A 201 -35.60 2.74 -37.89
C SER A 201 -34.51 3.82 -37.74
N LYS A 202 -33.56 3.86 -38.70
CA LYS A 202 -32.75 5.08 -38.89
C LYS A 202 -33.64 6.17 -39.47
N THR A 203 -33.73 7.32 -38.80
CA THR A 203 -33.54 8.67 -39.37
C THR A 203 -33.90 9.75 -38.34
N HIS A 204 -32.90 10.38 -37.74
CA HIS A 204 -32.67 11.79 -38.04
C HIS A 204 -31.22 12.19 -37.74
N SER A 205 -30.66 13.10 -38.55
CA SER A 205 -29.51 13.88 -38.09
C SER A 205 -30.01 14.95 -37.12
N CYS A 206 -29.47 14.95 -35.90
CA CYS A 206 -29.60 16.08 -34.98
C CYS A 206 -28.22 16.33 -34.38
N ASP A 207 -27.44 17.15 -35.10
CA ASP A 207 -26.24 17.79 -34.56
C ASP A 207 -26.65 18.70 -33.40
N VAL A 208 -26.60 18.13 -32.19
CA VAL A 208 -26.77 18.85 -30.94
C VAL A 208 -25.42 18.90 -30.25
N THR A 209 -24.64 19.93 -30.59
CA THR A 209 -23.50 20.43 -29.84
C THR A 209 -23.95 20.86 -28.43
N ARG A 210 -24.23 19.86 -27.58
CA ARG A 210 -24.77 20.01 -26.23
C ARG A 210 -23.73 20.67 -25.33
N LYS A 211 -23.74 22.02 -25.32
CA LYS A 211 -22.88 22.89 -24.52
C LYS A 211 -22.60 22.27 -23.15
N GLN A 212 -21.41 21.69 -22.99
CA GLN A 212 -21.04 21.01 -21.76
C GLN A 212 -20.98 22.08 -20.66
N SER A 213 -21.90 21.99 -19.70
CA SER A 213 -22.07 23.05 -18.70
C SER A 213 -20.75 23.33 -17.98
N ARG A 214 -20.49 24.61 -17.67
CA ARG A 214 -19.32 25.00 -16.85
C ARG A 214 -19.27 24.21 -15.54
N VAL A 215 -20.42 23.84 -14.98
CA VAL A 215 -20.54 22.96 -13.81
C VAL A 215 -20.05 21.54 -14.10
N VAL A 216 -20.38 20.95 -15.25
CA VAL A 216 -19.89 19.61 -15.64
C VAL A 216 -18.38 19.64 -15.90
N ARG A 217 -17.86 20.71 -16.53
CA ARG A 217 -16.41 20.88 -16.72
C ARG A 217 -15.69 21.09 -15.38
N ALA A 218 -16.28 21.84 -14.45
CA ALA A 218 -15.76 22.01 -13.10
C ALA A 218 -15.81 20.72 -12.28
N ILE A 219 -16.84 19.89 -12.44
CA ILE A 219 -16.92 18.55 -11.81
C ILE A 219 -15.86 17.60 -12.40
N LEU A 220 -15.66 17.59 -13.73
CA LEU A 220 -14.60 16.77 -14.35
C LEU A 220 -13.20 17.22 -13.91
N TRP A 221 -12.95 18.53 -13.85
CA TRP A 221 -11.72 19.10 -13.31
C TRP A 221 -11.54 18.78 -11.82
N LEU A 222 -12.58 18.91 -11.00
CA LEU A 222 -12.57 18.53 -9.59
C LEU A 222 -12.35 17.02 -9.40
N CYS A 223 -12.85 16.18 -10.30
CA CYS A 223 -12.56 14.75 -10.33
C CYS A 223 -11.09 14.46 -10.70
N GLY A 224 -10.40 15.40 -11.34
CA GLY A 224 -9.02 15.26 -11.84
C GLY A 224 -8.95 14.63 -13.25
N LEU A 225 -10.03 14.68 -14.01
CA LEU A 225 -10.16 13.99 -15.29
C LEU A 225 -10.03 14.95 -16.47
N GLU A 226 -8.82 15.44 -16.70
CA GLU A 226 -8.48 16.19 -17.92
C GLU A 226 -8.27 15.27 -19.13
N GLY A 227 -7.85 15.84 -20.26
CA GLY A 227 -7.81 15.16 -21.57
C GLY A 227 -6.98 13.88 -21.59
N LYS A 228 -7.41 12.92 -22.40
CA LYS A 228 -6.77 11.61 -22.56
C LYS A 228 -5.32 11.72 -23.07
N ASP A 229 -4.98 12.88 -23.63
CA ASP A 229 -3.71 13.27 -24.22
C ASP A 229 -2.53 13.23 -23.22
N GLN A 230 -2.80 13.29 -21.91
CA GLN A 230 -1.74 13.20 -20.88
C GLN A 230 -1.37 11.75 -20.52
N ALA A 231 -2.23 10.76 -20.78
CA ALA A 231 -1.97 9.36 -20.43
C ALA A 231 -0.96 8.69 -21.38
N GLU A 232 -1.00 9.03 -22.67
CA GLU A 232 -0.12 8.44 -23.69
C GLU A 232 1.35 8.87 -23.51
N LEU A 233 1.58 10.03 -22.90
CA LEU A 233 2.92 10.55 -22.59
C LEU A 233 3.57 9.85 -21.37
N VAL A 234 2.78 9.16 -20.54
CA VAL A 234 3.26 8.38 -19.38
C VAL A 234 3.62 6.94 -19.77
N SER A 235 3.13 6.42 -20.90
CA SER A 235 3.43 5.05 -21.37
C SER A 235 4.86 4.85 -21.92
N ARG A 236 5.72 5.87 -21.84
CA ARG A 236 7.18 5.74 -21.96
C ARG A 236 7.83 5.74 -20.59
N GLU A 237 7.56 4.69 -19.82
CA GLU A 237 8.55 4.24 -18.83
C GLU A 237 9.72 3.63 -19.61
N ASP A 238 10.80 4.40 -19.76
CA ASP A 238 12.13 3.80 -19.94
C ASP A 238 12.32 2.78 -18.80
N PRO A 239 12.89 1.59 -19.06
CA PRO A 239 13.08 0.59 -18.02
C PRO A 239 13.89 1.22 -16.91
N VAL A 240 13.30 1.39 -15.72
CA VAL A 240 13.92 2.16 -14.64
C VAL A 240 15.11 1.37 -14.10
N ILE A 241 16.27 1.63 -14.72
CA ILE A 241 17.57 1.25 -14.19
C ILE A 241 17.74 2.09 -12.93
N VAL A 242 17.26 1.55 -11.80
CA VAL A 242 17.46 2.11 -10.47
C VAL A 242 18.96 2.03 -10.17
N SER A 243 19.71 2.99 -10.71
CA SER A 243 21.12 3.16 -10.41
C SER A 243 21.25 3.72 -9.01
N LEU A 244 22.12 3.11 -8.21
CA LEU A 244 22.49 3.65 -6.90
C LEU A 244 23.59 4.72 -7.00
N GLU A 245 23.99 5.07 -8.23
CA GLU A 245 24.99 6.08 -8.53
C GLU A 245 24.38 7.49 -8.41
N GLU A 246 24.36 8.02 -7.18
CA GLU A 246 23.86 9.37 -6.90
C GLU A 246 24.72 10.45 -7.57
N ASN A 247 24.06 11.49 -8.10
CA ASN A 247 24.75 12.70 -8.56
C ASN A 247 25.51 13.35 -7.37
N PRO A 248 26.79 13.72 -7.51
CA PRO A 248 27.61 14.24 -6.41
C PRO A 248 27.04 15.50 -5.75
N ALA A 249 26.30 16.35 -6.48
CA ALA A 249 25.65 17.52 -5.92
C ALA A 249 24.45 17.14 -5.01
N VAL A 250 23.67 16.13 -5.40
CA VAL A 250 22.55 15.60 -4.59
C VAL A 250 23.10 14.97 -3.30
N LYS A 251 24.15 14.15 -3.41
CA LYS A 251 24.84 13.53 -2.28
C LYS A 251 25.44 14.56 -1.32
N ALA A 252 26.04 15.64 -1.82
CA ALA A 252 26.54 16.74 -1.00
C ALA A 252 25.40 17.44 -0.24
N LEU A 253 24.29 17.75 -0.91
CA LEU A 253 23.10 18.35 -0.30
C LEU A 253 22.50 17.45 0.78
N LEU A 254 22.40 16.14 0.51
CA LEU A 254 21.89 15.14 1.45
C LEU A 254 22.75 15.07 2.73
N ASN A 255 24.08 15.06 2.57
CA ASN A 255 25.01 15.07 3.70
C ASN A 255 24.94 16.35 4.54
N ILE A 256 24.80 17.52 3.90
CA ILE A 256 24.64 18.81 4.61
C ILE A 256 23.32 18.81 5.41
N ASN A 257 22.23 18.33 4.82
CA ASN A 257 20.94 18.21 5.49
C ASN A 257 21.01 17.24 6.69
N LEU A 258 21.63 16.08 6.51
CA LEU A 258 21.86 15.09 7.58
C LEU A 258 22.66 15.67 8.74
N ILE A 259 23.75 16.40 8.47
CA ILE A 259 24.55 17.07 9.50
C ILE A 259 23.70 18.10 10.26
N LEU A 260 22.95 18.94 9.55
CA LEU A 260 22.07 19.93 10.16
C LEU A 260 21.03 19.29 11.08
N CYS A 261 20.35 18.23 10.62
CA CYS A 261 19.37 17.50 11.42
C CYS A 261 19.98 16.85 12.67
N ILE A 262 21.17 16.24 12.55
CA ILE A 262 21.88 15.66 13.69
C ILE A 262 22.31 16.74 14.69
N SER A 263 22.86 17.87 14.23
CA SER A 263 23.23 18.99 15.09
C SER A 263 22.02 19.60 15.81
N CYS A 264 20.89 19.77 15.12
CA CYS A 264 19.65 20.24 15.75
C CYS A 264 19.10 19.23 16.78
N ALA A 265 19.15 17.92 16.49
CA ALA A 265 18.70 16.89 17.44
C ALA A 265 19.58 16.85 18.70
N ILE A 266 20.91 16.94 18.56
CA ILE A 266 21.86 16.99 19.68
C ILE A 266 21.67 18.28 20.49
N PHE A 267 21.46 19.42 19.84
CA PHE A 267 21.19 20.69 20.52
C PHE A 267 19.88 20.63 21.33
N LEU A 268 18.79 20.14 20.73
CA LEU A 268 17.50 20.00 21.41
C LEU A 268 17.60 19.03 22.60
N TRP A 269 18.30 17.91 22.45
CA TRP A 269 18.57 16.99 23.56
C TRP A 269 19.36 17.70 24.67
N GLY A 270 20.49 18.33 24.35
CA GLY A 270 21.35 19.00 25.32
C GLY A 270 20.78 20.28 25.96
N TYR A 271 19.66 20.80 25.44
CA TYR A 271 18.95 21.96 25.98
C TYR A 271 17.73 21.58 26.84
N PHE A 272 17.15 20.39 26.62
CA PHE A 272 15.93 19.91 27.31
C PHE A 272 16.16 18.68 28.22
N ALA A 273 17.42 18.29 28.46
CA ALA A 273 17.82 17.20 29.37
C ALA A 273 18.45 17.75 30.67
#